data_AF-A0A1W9WNF7-F1
#
_entry.id   AF-A0A1W9WNF7-F1
#
_cell.length_a   1.000
_cell.length_b   1.000
_cell.length_c   1.000
_cell.angle_alpha   90.00
_cell.angle_beta   90.00
_cell.angle_gamma   90.00
#
_symmetry.space_group_name_H-M   'P 1'
#
loop_
_entity.id
_entity.type
_entity.pdbx_description
1 polymer ?
#
loop_
_entity_poly.entity_id
_entity_poly.type
_entity_poly.pdbx_seq_one_letter_code
_entity_poly.pdbx_strand_id
1 'polypeptide(L)' 'MTGDMVRAAIGLPDKMTREGDTETWGYAIMEGGYEPREKYVYFVFFKNGRVVRTTGDINQLKTLSWYK' A
#
# COMPACT_ATOMS: atom_id res chain seq x y z
N MET A 1 6.12 -7.07 12.45
CA MET A 1 4.78 -6.61 12.01
C MET A 1 4.20 -7.66 11.07
N THR A 2 2.96 -8.09 11.27
CA THR A 2 2.23 -9.06 10.40
C THR A 2 1.34 -8.33 9.40
N GLY A 3 0.82 -9.05 8.40
CA GLY A 3 -0.17 -8.49 7.45
C GLY A 3 -1.36 -7.85 8.15
N ASP A 4 -1.91 -8.48 9.19
CA ASP A 4 -3.04 -7.93 9.95
C ASP A 4 -2.72 -6.62 10.65
N MET A 5 -1.50 -6.50 11.20
CA MET A 5 -1.04 -5.24 11.80
C MET A 5 -0.90 -4.14 10.74
N VAL A 6 -0.45 -4.48 9.53
CA VAL A 6 -0.36 -3.51 8.42
C VAL A 6 -1.77 -3.06 8.00
N ARG A 7 -2.73 -4.00 7.86
CA ARG A 7 -4.12 -3.68 7.55
C ARG A 7 -4.76 -2.76 8.59
N ALA A 8 -4.50 -3.03 9.87
CA ALA A 8 -4.99 -2.19 10.96
C ALA A 8 -4.38 -0.78 10.94
N ALA A 9 -3.14 -0.62 10.48
CA ALA A 9 -2.43 0.65 10.49
C ALA A 9 -2.73 1.54 9.28
N ILE A 10 -2.79 0.96 8.08
CA ILE A 10 -2.89 1.72 6.82
C ILE A 10 -3.97 1.20 5.86
N GLY A 11 -4.78 0.23 6.28
CA GLY A 11 -5.86 -0.33 5.46
C GLY A 11 -5.43 -1.45 4.51
N LEU A 12 -6.38 -1.86 3.67
CA LEU A 12 -6.19 -2.90 2.66
C LEU A 12 -5.30 -2.39 1.51
N PRO A 13 -4.43 -3.23 0.95
CA PRO A 13 -3.65 -2.84 -0.23
C PRO A 13 -4.52 -2.83 -1.49
N ASP A 14 -4.25 -1.89 -2.40
CA ASP A 14 -4.88 -1.83 -3.73
C ASP A 14 -4.41 -2.97 -4.65
N LYS A 15 -3.16 -3.42 -4.43
CA LYS A 15 -2.60 -4.56 -5.16
C LYS A 15 -1.83 -5.49 -4.24
N MET A 16 -2.04 -6.78 -4.43
CA MET A 16 -1.33 -7.84 -3.71
C MET A 16 -0.74 -8.82 -4.71
N THR A 17 0.56 -9.07 -4.62
CA THR A 17 1.23 -10.13 -5.37
C THR A 17 1.92 -11.07 -4.39
N ARG A 18 1.84 -12.38 -4.66
CA ARG A 18 2.45 -13.41 -3.82
C ARG A 18 3.20 -14.41 -4.68
N GLU A 19 4.43 -14.67 -4.31
CA GLU A 19 5.29 -15.67 -4.95
C GLU A 19 5.98 -16.49 -3.86
N GLY A 20 5.53 -17.73 -3.70
CA GLY A 20 5.94 -18.62 -2.62
C GLY A 20 5.76 -18.00 -1.24
N ASP A 21 6.87 -17.83 -0.53
CA ASP A 21 6.95 -17.28 0.81
C ASP A 21 7.05 -15.75 0.83
N THR A 22 7.16 -15.12 -0.34
CA THR A 22 7.24 -13.68 -0.49
C THR A 22 5.92 -13.10 -0.94
N GLU A 23 5.60 -11.93 -0.42
CA GLU A 23 4.37 -11.22 -0.73
C GLU A 23 4.64 -9.72 -0.76
N THR A 24 4.06 -9.02 -1.74
CA THR A 24 4.20 -7.57 -1.89
C THR A 24 2.82 -6.95 -1.93
N TRP A 25 2.62 -5.97 -1.06
CA TRP A 25 1.41 -5.17 -1.00
C TRP A 25 1.73 -3.78 -1.51
N GLY A 26 0.99 -3.33 -2.52
CA GLY A 26 1.07 -1.99 -3.09
C GLY A 26 -0.13 -1.16 -2.68
N TYR A 27 0.16 0.09 -2.33
CA TYR A 27 -0.82 1.10 -1.95
C TYR A 27 -0.74 2.27 -2.91
N ALA A 28 -1.88 2.63 -3.48
CA ALA A 28 -2.01 3.65 -4.49
C ALA A 28 -2.82 4.85 -3.97
N ILE A 29 -2.55 5.99 -4.59
CA ILE A 29 -3.46 7.12 -4.58
C ILE A 29 -4.05 7.28 -5.97
N MET A 30 -5.20 7.92 -6.05
CA MET A 30 -5.72 8.39 -7.31
C MET A 30 -5.02 9.73 -7.63
N GLU A 31 -4.41 9.86 -8.80
CA GLU A 31 -3.77 11.09 -9.27
C GLU A 31 -4.42 11.54 -10.59
N GLY A 32 -4.82 12.81 -10.67
CA GLY A 32 -5.45 13.39 -11.86
C GLY A 32 -6.86 13.94 -11.59
N GLY A 33 -7.32 14.83 -12.47
CA GLY A 33 -8.63 15.48 -12.37
C GLY A 33 -9.72 14.72 -13.12
N TYR A 34 -9.79 14.91 -14.44
CA TYR A 34 -10.88 14.39 -15.29
C TYR A 34 -10.86 12.86 -15.46
N GLU A 35 -9.67 12.25 -15.51
CA GLU A 35 -9.47 10.80 -15.52
C GLU A 35 -8.40 10.41 -14.50
N PRO A 36 -8.77 10.21 -13.23
CA PRO A 36 -7.83 9.82 -12.19
C PRO A 36 -7.22 8.46 -12.50
N ARG A 37 -5.90 8.34 -12.36
CA ARG A 37 -5.16 7.08 -12.54
C ARG A 37 -4.56 6.65 -11.22
N GLU A 38 -4.48 5.34 -11.03
CA GLU A 38 -3.77 4.77 -9.89
C GLU A 38 -2.27 5.10 -9.99
N LYS A 39 -1.74 5.65 -8.90
CA LYS A 39 -0.31 5.83 -8.69
C LYS A 39 0.08 5.14 -7.40
N TYR A 40 0.87 4.07 -7.51
CA TYR A 40 1.40 3.36 -6.35
C TYR A 40 2.49 4.19 -5.68
N VAL A 41 2.26 4.56 -4.42
CA VAL A 41 3.13 5.47 -3.65
C VAL A 41 3.82 4.78 -2.48
N TYR A 42 3.32 3.63 -2.05
CA TYR A 42 3.90 2.89 -0.92
C TYR A 42 3.78 1.39 -1.12
N PHE A 43 4.82 0.65 -0.76
CA PHE A 43 4.81 -0.81 -0.84
C PHE A 43 5.35 -1.44 0.44
N VAL A 44 4.73 -2.55 0.82
CA VAL A 44 5.13 -3.36 1.97
C VAL A 44 5.49 -4.76 1.45
N PHE A 45 6.70 -5.21 1.78
CA PHE A 45 7.21 -6.52 1.39
C PHE A 45 7.19 -7.43 2.60
N PHE A 46 6.70 -8.65 2.38
CA PHE A 46 6.59 -9.69 3.37
C PHE A 46 7.45 -10.90 2.98
N LYS A 47 7.97 -11.59 3.99
CA LYS A 47 8.51 -12.95 3.88
C LYS A 47 7.97 -13.78 5.03
N ASN A 48 7.40 -14.95 4.74
CA ASN A 48 6.75 -15.81 5.74
C ASN A 48 5.70 -15.05 6.58
N GLY A 49 4.89 -14.20 5.94
CA GLY A 49 3.82 -13.42 6.58
C GLY A 49 4.29 -12.25 7.48
N ARG A 50 5.60 -11.94 7.50
CA ARG A 50 6.17 -10.85 8.29
C ARG A 50 6.74 -9.77 7.39
N VAL A 51 6.51 -8.51 7.73
CA VAL A 51 7.11 -7.37 7.04
C VAL A 51 8.62 -7.44 7.15
N VAL A 52 9.30 -7.42 6.00
CA VAL A 52 10.77 -7.42 5.90
C VAL A 52 11.31 -6.11 5.32
N ARG A 53 10.52 -5.38 4.55
CA ARG A 53 10.91 -4.11 3.94
C ARG A 53 9.67 -3.27 3.63
N THR A 54 9.84 -1.96 3.63
CA THR A 54 8.91 -1.01 3.06
C THR A 54 9.64 -0.09 2.08
N THR A 55 8.94 0.47 1.10
CA THR A 55 9.48 1.48 0.18
C THR A 55 8.39 2.46 -0.23
N GLY A 56 8.79 3.63 -0.73
CA GLY A 56 7.88 4.73 -1.07
C GLY A 56 7.58 5.64 0.11
N ASP A 57 6.54 6.46 -0.02
CA ASP A 57 6.19 7.51 0.95
C ASP A 57 4.79 7.28 1.53
N ILE A 58 4.76 6.80 2.77
CA ILE A 58 3.52 6.55 3.51
C ILE A 58 2.69 7.82 3.76
N ASN A 59 3.31 9.02 3.74
CA ASN A 59 2.58 10.26 3.96
C ASN A 59 1.67 10.61 2.78
N GLN A 60 1.99 10.12 1.58
CA GLN A 60 1.13 10.31 0.41
C GLN A 60 -0.20 9.55 0.52
N LEU A 61 -0.25 8.46 1.30
CA LEU A 61 -1.53 7.79 1.60
C LEU A 61 -2.44 8.65 2.48
N LYS A 62 -1.88 9.54 3.32
CA LYS A 62 -2.65 10.43 4.20
C LYS A 62 -3.24 11.63 3.47
N THR A 63 -2.73 11.98 2.28
CA THR A 63 -3.11 13.19 1.55
C THR A 63 -4.45 13.12 0.81
N LEU A 64 -5.16 11.98 0.82
CA LEU A 64 -6.50 11.88 0.23
C LEU A 64 -7.60 12.29 1.22
N SER A 65 -7.57 13.55 1.66
CA SER A 65 -8.78 14.21 2.18
C SER A 65 -9.57 14.77 1.00
N TRP A 66 -10.09 13.90 0.14
CA TRP A 66 -10.92 14.32 -1.00
C TRP A 66 -12.38 14.43 -0.59
N TYR A 67 -12.69 15.31 0.36
CA TYR A 67 -14.02 15.87 0.56
C TYR A 67 -13.89 17.18 1.35
N LYS A 68 -14.17 18.29 0.69
CA LYS A 68 -14.69 19.51 1.30
C LYS A 68 -15.82 20.03 0.44
#